data_AF-A0A846MM10-F1
#
_entry.id   AF-A0A846MM10-F1
#
_cell.length_a   1.000
_cell.length_b   1.000
_cell.length_c   1.000
_cell.angle_alpha   90.00
_cell.angle_beta   90.00
_cell.angle_gamma   90.00
#
_symmetry.space_group_name_H-M   'P 1'
#
loop_
_entity.id
_entity.type
_entity.pdbx_description
1 polymer ?
#
loop_
_entity_poly.entity_id
_entity_poly.type
_entity_poly.pdbx_seq_one_letter_code
_entity_poly.pdbx_strand_id
1 'polypeptide(L)'
;MLYTNFYTSSSETPDEVGISSVLLEDIKNVYLNSFCFGFRFNDINLTIPEFYGYYFRGPIFRREVYPLAQGSTRFNLSKSELIKLKIPIPPVPEQRKIAAILSSVDEAIEKTEAIIEQTEKVKKGLMQQLLTKGIGHTKFKKTEIGEIPEEWEVKNISEVAKVVSGGTPSKQISEYWENGTIPWATPTDITSNDNKYISTTQSMITESALRNSSANLLPVGSVLMTSRATIGPRCINTVPMATNQGVKSFICDPDVLHNEYLYYLIDKIKDQFIALASGSTFLEISKSALENFKIPVPPIEEQIEIAKILSSVDEKMSVEKVKKESLQIIKKGLMHSLLTGKVRVKVDDEVVSS
;
A
#
# COMPACT_ATOMS: atom_id res chain seq x y z
N MET A 1 -27.27 22.01 -21.50
CA MET A 1 -25.84 21.81 -21.24
C MET A 1 -25.41 20.59 -22.06
N LEU A 2 -24.56 20.74 -23.08
CA LEU A 2 -24.17 19.64 -23.96
C LEU A 2 -22.92 18.96 -23.38
N TYR A 3 -23.09 17.85 -22.66
CA TYR A 3 -21.95 17.08 -22.18
C TYR A 3 -21.33 16.26 -23.31
N THR A 4 -20.02 16.02 -23.23
CA THR A 4 -19.27 15.25 -24.23
C THR A 4 -18.61 14.05 -23.58
N ASN A 5 -18.84 12.86 -24.14
CA ASN A 5 -18.13 11.65 -23.77
C ASN A 5 -16.86 11.55 -24.61
N PHE A 6 -15.71 11.50 -23.98
CA PHE A 6 -14.42 11.32 -24.63
C PHE A 6 -13.96 9.88 -24.53
N TYR A 7 -13.25 9.42 -25.55
CA TYR A 7 -12.62 8.10 -25.56
C TYR A 7 -11.18 8.21 -26.03
N THR A 8 -10.29 7.47 -25.36
CA THR A 8 -8.92 7.26 -25.82
C THR A 8 -8.94 6.44 -27.11
N SER A 9 -8.43 7.00 -28.21
CA SER A 9 -8.45 6.35 -29.52
C SER A 9 -7.20 5.51 -29.81
N SER A 10 -6.11 5.72 -29.09
CA SER A 10 -4.83 5.03 -29.31
C SER A 10 -4.08 4.84 -27.99
N SER A 11 -3.47 3.67 -27.78
CA SER A 11 -2.53 3.41 -26.68
C SER A 11 -1.51 2.32 -27.07
N GLU A 12 -0.45 2.19 -26.28
CA GLU A 12 0.52 1.10 -26.32
C GLU A 12 -0.05 -0.21 -25.77
N THR A 13 -1.08 -0.14 -24.92
CA THR A 13 -1.79 -1.32 -24.39
C THR A 13 -3.24 -1.35 -24.88
N PRO A 14 -3.79 -2.54 -25.19
CA PRO A 14 -5.19 -2.65 -25.60
C PRO A 14 -6.17 -2.29 -24.46
N ASP A 15 -5.75 -2.49 -23.21
CA ASP A 15 -6.54 -2.17 -22.00
C ASP A 15 -6.83 -0.68 -21.82
N GLU A 16 -5.97 0.19 -22.35
CA GLU A 16 -6.15 1.64 -22.27
C GLU A 16 -6.96 2.23 -23.43
N VAL A 17 -7.05 1.49 -24.53
CA VAL A 17 -7.84 1.90 -25.69
C VAL A 17 -9.33 1.91 -25.34
N GLY A 18 -10.01 3.01 -25.65
CA GLY A 18 -11.43 3.21 -25.38
C GLY A 18 -11.78 3.49 -23.91
N ILE A 19 -10.80 3.82 -23.06
CA ILE A 19 -11.08 4.42 -21.76
C ILE A 19 -11.90 5.69 -21.99
N SER A 20 -12.97 5.85 -21.20
CA SER A 20 -13.93 6.93 -21.38
C SER A 20 -13.87 7.96 -20.26
N SER A 21 -14.24 9.20 -20.57
CA SER A 21 -14.46 10.26 -19.58
C SER A 21 -15.64 11.13 -20.02
N VAL A 22 -16.34 11.73 -19.05
CA VAL A 22 -17.48 12.62 -19.34
C VAL A 22 -17.13 14.02 -18.89
N LEU A 23 -17.26 14.98 -19.80
CA LEU A 23 -17.17 16.39 -19.46
C LEU A 23 -18.53 16.86 -18.97
N LEU A 24 -18.64 17.08 -17.66
CA LEU A 24 -19.85 17.58 -17.00
C LEU A 24 -19.94 19.10 -17.01
N GLU A 25 -18.80 19.79 -17.10
CA GLU A 25 -18.73 21.25 -17.07
C GLU A 25 -18.79 21.87 -18.47
N ASP A 26 -19.35 23.08 -18.56
CA ASP A 26 -19.32 23.87 -19.80
C ASP A 26 -18.01 24.64 -19.92
N ILE A 27 -16.99 23.98 -20.47
CA ILE A 27 -15.69 24.59 -20.73
C ILE A 27 -15.67 25.20 -22.13
N LYS A 28 -15.41 26.50 -22.23
CA LYS A 28 -15.22 27.18 -23.52
C LYS A 28 -13.90 26.73 -24.17
N ASN A 29 -13.95 26.50 -25.49
CA ASN A 29 -12.78 26.21 -26.32
C ASN A 29 -12.02 24.90 -25.95
N VAL A 30 -12.75 23.80 -25.74
CA VAL A 30 -12.13 22.47 -25.59
C VAL A 30 -11.63 21.97 -26.94
N TYR A 31 -10.33 21.73 -27.05
CA TYR A 31 -9.69 21.09 -28.21
C TYR A 31 -9.28 19.66 -27.84
N LEU A 32 -9.63 18.70 -28.69
CA LEU A 32 -9.18 17.32 -28.54
C LEU A 32 -7.87 17.11 -29.30
N ASN A 33 -6.93 16.42 -28.68
CA ASN A 33 -5.74 15.94 -29.38
C ASN A 33 -6.12 14.80 -30.35
N SER A 34 -5.18 14.39 -31.21
CA SER A 34 -5.39 13.34 -32.20
C SER A 34 -5.66 11.94 -31.61
N PHE A 35 -5.41 11.75 -30.31
CA PHE A 35 -5.56 10.49 -29.60
C PHE A 35 -6.88 10.38 -28.82
N CYS A 36 -7.80 11.33 -29.02
CA CYS A 36 -9.12 11.33 -28.40
C CYS A 36 -10.20 11.68 -29.43
N PHE A 37 -11.37 11.07 -29.29
CA PHE A 37 -12.57 11.56 -29.98
C PHE A 37 -13.73 11.68 -29.00
N GLY A 38 -14.65 12.60 -29.32
CA GLY A 38 -15.83 12.89 -28.52
C GLY A 38 -17.12 12.41 -29.18
N PHE A 39 -18.07 11.97 -28.37
CA PHE A 39 -19.46 11.74 -28.77
C PHE A 39 -20.43 12.50 -27.87
N ARG A 40 -21.54 12.89 -28.47
CA ARG A 40 -22.68 13.49 -27.78
C ARG A 40 -23.92 12.69 -28.13
N PHE A 41 -24.81 12.55 -27.16
CA PHE A 41 -26.14 12.02 -27.43
C PHE A 41 -26.94 13.05 -28.21
N ASN A 42 -27.70 12.57 -29.20
CA ASN A 42 -28.55 13.44 -30.02
C ASN A 42 -29.73 13.98 -29.22
N ASP A 43 -30.31 13.15 -28.34
CA ASP A 43 -31.38 13.53 -27.44
C ASP A 43 -30.90 13.48 -26.00
N ILE A 44 -30.69 14.65 -25.43
CA ILE A 44 -30.23 14.80 -24.04
C ILE A 44 -31.33 14.45 -23.03
N ASN A 45 -32.60 14.48 -23.43
CA ASN A 45 -33.71 14.18 -22.51
C ASN A 45 -33.80 12.69 -22.18
N LEU A 46 -33.13 11.82 -22.96
CA LEU A 46 -33.13 10.38 -22.75
C LEU A 46 -31.92 9.87 -21.95
N THR A 47 -30.95 10.74 -21.66
CA THR A 47 -29.63 10.29 -21.19
C THR A 47 -29.09 11.18 -20.08
N ILE A 48 -28.52 10.55 -19.05
CA ILE A 48 -27.84 11.20 -17.93
C ILE A 48 -26.33 11.02 -18.07
N PRO A 49 -25.54 12.10 -18.14
CA PRO A 49 -24.10 12.03 -18.37
C PRO A 49 -23.37 11.17 -17.34
N GLU A 50 -23.69 11.35 -16.07
CA GLU A 50 -23.06 10.68 -14.94
C GLU A 50 -23.27 9.16 -15.02
N PHE A 51 -24.49 8.74 -15.38
CA PHE A 51 -24.80 7.32 -15.61
C PHE A 51 -23.91 6.74 -16.72
N TYR A 52 -23.79 7.44 -17.85
CA TYR A 52 -22.98 6.97 -18.96
C TYR A 52 -21.48 7.03 -18.68
N GLY A 53 -21.03 7.93 -17.79
CA GLY A 53 -19.67 7.93 -17.26
C GLY A 53 -19.35 6.64 -16.51
N TYR A 54 -20.28 6.13 -15.71
CA TYR A 54 -20.15 4.82 -15.07
C TYR A 54 -20.29 3.66 -16.06
N TYR A 55 -21.27 3.72 -16.96
CA TYR A 55 -21.55 2.65 -17.92
C TYR A 55 -20.36 2.41 -18.85
N PHE A 56 -19.80 3.46 -19.45
CA PHE A 56 -18.70 3.35 -20.41
C PHE A 56 -17.35 2.99 -19.76
N ARG A 57 -17.19 3.25 -18.47
CA ARG A 57 -16.03 2.76 -17.68
C ARG A 57 -16.26 1.36 -17.11
N GLY A 58 -17.52 0.91 -17.09
CA GLY A 58 -17.91 -0.35 -16.50
C GLY A 58 -17.39 -1.57 -17.28
N PRO A 59 -17.20 -2.71 -16.58
CA PRO A 59 -16.62 -3.91 -17.18
C PRO A 59 -17.42 -4.46 -18.36
N ILE A 60 -18.73 -4.21 -18.38
CA ILE A 60 -19.64 -4.68 -19.43
C ILE A 60 -19.31 -3.99 -20.76
N PHE A 61 -19.29 -2.66 -20.77
CA PHE A 61 -18.98 -1.90 -21.98
C PHE A 61 -17.51 -2.10 -22.37
N ARG A 62 -16.59 -2.11 -21.38
CA ARG A 62 -15.17 -2.38 -21.63
C ARG A 62 -14.93 -3.74 -22.30
N ARG A 63 -15.70 -4.78 -21.97
CA ARG A 63 -15.61 -6.09 -22.62
C ARG A 63 -16.02 -6.07 -24.10
N GLU A 64 -16.96 -5.20 -24.48
CA GLU A 64 -17.37 -5.03 -25.88
C GLU A 64 -16.37 -4.15 -26.66
N VAL A 65 -15.72 -3.20 -25.97
CA VAL A 65 -14.73 -2.30 -26.59
C VAL A 65 -13.36 -2.94 -26.75
N TYR A 66 -12.93 -3.79 -25.80
CA TYR A 66 -11.60 -4.39 -25.81
C TYR A 66 -11.26 -5.14 -27.11
N PRO A 67 -12.15 -5.98 -27.69
CA PRO A 67 -11.90 -6.64 -28.99
C PRO A 67 -11.77 -5.67 -30.17
N LEU A 68 -12.25 -4.44 -30.05
CA LEU A 68 -12.16 -3.42 -31.09
C LEU A 68 -10.80 -2.71 -31.09
N ALA A 69 -9.96 -2.92 -30.07
CA ALA A 69 -8.60 -2.40 -30.03
C ALA A 69 -7.72 -3.24 -30.97
N GLN A 70 -7.31 -2.65 -32.10
CA GLN A 70 -6.57 -3.35 -33.15
C GLN A 70 -5.16 -2.78 -33.31
N GLY A 71 -4.16 -3.64 -33.43
CA GLY A 71 -2.76 -3.25 -33.57
C GLY A 71 -1.79 -4.27 -32.96
N SER A 72 -0.49 -4.01 -33.09
CA SER A 72 0.59 -4.85 -32.53
C SER A 72 1.50 -4.08 -31.59
N THR A 73 2.00 -2.91 -32.01
CA THR A 73 2.83 -2.01 -31.18
C THR A 73 2.03 -0.82 -30.64
N ARG A 74 1.03 -0.37 -31.40
CA ARG A 74 0.03 0.60 -30.98
C ARG A 74 -1.33 0.09 -31.35
N PHE A 75 -2.22 0.06 -30.37
CA PHE A 75 -3.60 -0.32 -30.53
C PHE A 75 -4.42 0.92 -30.82
N ASN A 76 -5.36 0.82 -31.78
CA ASN A 76 -6.25 1.92 -32.14
C ASN A 76 -7.70 1.46 -32.11
N LEU A 77 -8.59 2.38 -31.73
CA LEU A 77 -10.03 2.17 -31.73
C LEU A 77 -10.67 2.82 -32.95
N SER A 78 -11.33 2.02 -33.77
CA SER A 78 -12.12 2.55 -34.86
C SER A 78 -13.37 3.25 -34.33
N LYS A 79 -13.49 4.56 -34.63
CA LYS A 79 -14.69 5.34 -34.35
C LYS A 79 -15.94 4.71 -35.00
N SER A 80 -15.81 4.16 -36.22
CA SER A 80 -16.93 3.55 -36.93
C SER A 80 -17.43 2.27 -36.27
N GLU A 81 -16.52 1.48 -35.67
CA GLU A 81 -16.90 0.26 -34.97
C GLU A 81 -17.49 0.57 -33.60
N LEU A 82 -16.94 1.53 -32.88
CA LEU A 82 -17.44 1.92 -31.56
C LEU A 82 -18.89 2.42 -31.62
N ILE A 83 -19.27 3.20 -32.64
CA ILE A 83 -20.65 3.72 -32.79
C ILE A 83 -21.67 2.60 -33.08
N LYS A 84 -21.24 1.45 -33.60
CA LYS A 84 -22.14 0.31 -33.86
C LYS A 84 -22.52 -0.45 -32.60
N LEU A 85 -21.80 -0.25 -31.49
CA LEU A 85 -22.11 -0.91 -30.23
C LEU A 85 -23.49 -0.48 -29.73
N LYS A 86 -24.29 -1.47 -29.32
CA LYS A 86 -25.60 -1.21 -28.70
C LYS A 86 -25.39 -0.92 -27.22
N ILE A 87 -26.05 0.13 -26.74
CA ILE A 87 -26.01 0.54 -25.33
C ILE A 87 -27.43 0.51 -24.75
N PRO A 88 -27.60 0.20 -23.45
CA PRO A 88 -28.89 0.30 -22.80
C PRO A 88 -29.26 1.78 -22.60
N ILE A 89 -30.55 2.07 -22.70
CA ILE A 89 -31.15 3.36 -22.35
C ILE A 89 -32.24 3.07 -21.32
N PRO A 90 -31.89 2.92 -20.03
CA PRO A 90 -32.89 2.76 -18.98
C PRO A 90 -33.67 4.07 -18.79
N PRO A 91 -34.84 4.06 -18.12
CA PRO A 91 -35.57 5.29 -17.82
C PRO A 91 -34.69 6.33 -17.11
N VAL A 92 -34.85 7.60 -17.47
CA VAL A 92 -34.06 8.71 -16.91
C VAL A 92 -34.08 8.77 -15.38
N PRO A 93 -35.20 8.56 -14.68
CA PRO A 93 -35.21 8.49 -13.22
C PRO A 93 -34.28 7.38 -12.69
N GLU A 94 -34.27 6.22 -13.33
CA GLU A 94 -33.40 5.10 -12.96
C GLU A 94 -31.93 5.42 -13.24
N GLN A 95 -31.61 6.07 -14.38
CA GLN A 95 -30.25 6.53 -14.67
C GLN A 95 -29.72 7.46 -13.58
N ARG A 96 -30.51 8.47 -13.19
CA ARG A 96 -30.15 9.41 -12.10
C ARG A 96 -29.90 8.67 -10.80
N LYS A 97 -30.78 7.73 -10.43
CA LYS A 97 -30.66 6.99 -9.18
C LYS A 97 -29.45 6.06 -9.16
N ILE A 98 -29.16 5.36 -10.27
CA ILE A 98 -27.95 4.53 -10.39
C ILE A 98 -26.70 5.39 -10.30
N ALA A 99 -26.66 6.51 -11.03
CA ALA A 99 -25.52 7.43 -11.00
C ALA A 99 -25.27 7.97 -9.58
N ALA A 100 -26.33 8.37 -8.86
CA ALA A 100 -26.23 8.86 -7.49
C ALA A 100 -25.74 7.78 -6.50
N ILE A 101 -26.18 6.52 -6.67
CA ILE A 101 -25.67 5.41 -5.85
C ILE A 101 -24.17 5.21 -6.09
N LEU A 102 -23.74 5.14 -7.36
CA LEU A 102 -22.34 4.91 -7.69
C LEU A 102 -21.44 6.09 -7.29
N SER A 103 -21.90 7.32 -7.46
CA SER A 103 -21.18 8.53 -7.04
C SER A 103 -21.02 8.60 -5.52
N SER A 104 -22.04 8.20 -4.75
CA SER A 104 -21.93 8.16 -3.29
C SER A 104 -20.83 7.20 -2.79
N VAL A 105 -20.61 6.09 -3.51
CA VAL A 105 -19.54 5.14 -3.21
C VAL A 105 -18.17 5.72 -3.60
N ASP A 106 -18.09 6.41 -4.74
CA ASP A 106 -16.86 7.10 -5.15
C ASP A 106 -16.46 8.19 -4.16
N GLU A 107 -17.40 9.04 -3.74
CA GLU A 107 -17.16 10.03 -2.70
C GLU A 107 -16.66 9.39 -1.38
N ALA A 108 -17.20 8.22 -1.01
CA ALA A 108 -16.75 7.50 0.17
C ALA A 108 -15.31 6.98 0.01
N ILE A 109 -14.95 6.49 -1.19
CA ILE A 109 -13.58 6.07 -1.51
C ILE A 109 -12.62 7.26 -1.44
N GLU A 110 -12.95 8.36 -2.12
CA GLU A 110 -12.12 9.59 -2.13
C GLU A 110 -11.91 10.15 -0.72
N LYS A 111 -12.96 10.23 0.10
CA LYS A 111 -12.85 10.65 1.50
C LYS A 111 -11.97 9.70 2.31
N THR A 112 -12.08 8.39 2.08
CA THR A 112 -11.24 7.39 2.78
C THR A 112 -9.77 7.50 2.36
N GLU A 113 -9.50 7.73 1.07
CA GLU A 113 -8.14 7.98 0.56
C GLU A 113 -7.53 9.24 1.18
N ALA A 114 -8.29 10.33 1.26
CA ALA A 114 -7.85 11.56 1.91
C ALA A 114 -7.55 11.34 3.40
N ILE A 115 -8.34 10.54 4.11
CA ILE A 115 -8.08 10.17 5.52
C ILE A 115 -6.77 9.39 5.63
N ILE A 116 -6.51 8.43 4.74
CA ILE A 116 -5.25 7.66 4.74
C ILE A 116 -4.07 8.60 4.52
N GLU A 117 -4.11 9.46 3.50
CA GLU A 117 -3.01 10.40 3.20
C GLU A 117 -2.74 11.38 4.36
N GLN A 118 -3.80 11.91 4.97
CA GLN A 118 -3.66 12.79 6.14
C GLN A 118 -3.09 12.05 7.35
N THR A 119 -3.51 10.80 7.56
CA THR A 119 -3.01 9.96 8.67
C THR A 119 -1.53 9.63 8.47
N GLU A 120 -1.08 9.37 7.23
CA GLU A 120 0.34 9.19 6.91
C GLU A 120 1.17 10.45 7.20
N LYS A 121 0.65 11.64 6.86
CA LYS A 121 1.30 12.93 7.19
C LYS A 121 1.41 13.13 8.70
N VAL A 122 0.34 12.86 9.45
CA VAL A 122 0.32 12.92 10.92
C VAL A 122 1.34 11.94 11.50
N LYS A 123 1.37 10.69 11.03
CA LYS A 123 2.35 9.68 11.46
C LYS A 123 3.78 10.19 11.26
N LYS A 124 4.11 10.69 10.07
CA LYS A 124 5.44 11.23 9.77
C LYS A 124 5.85 12.36 10.72
N GLY A 125 4.92 13.28 10.99
CA GLY A 125 5.13 14.38 11.95
C GLY A 125 5.33 13.87 13.38
N LEU A 126 4.50 12.94 13.84
CA LEU A 126 4.62 12.32 15.15
C LEU A 126 5.93 11.55 15.31
N MET A 127 6.34 10.77 14.30
CA MET A 127 7.62 10.06 14.33
C MET A 127 8.79 11.03 14.46
N GLN A 128 8.79 12.13 13.70
CA GLN A 128 9.83 13.15 13.80
C GLN A 128 9.89 13.78 15.20
N GLN A 129 8.73 14.09 15.78
CA GLN A 129 8.64 14.70 17.10
C GLN A 129 9.01 13.72 18.22
N LEU A 130 8.33 12.57 18.30
CA LEU A 130 8.44 11.61 19.39
C LEU A 130 9.82 10.95 19.42
N LEU A 131 10.35 10.50 18.28
CA LEU A 131 11.64 9.80 18.23
C LEU A 131 12.86 10.73 18.35
N THR A 132 12.65 12.05 18.47
CA THR A 132 13.71 13.06 18.61
C THR A 132 13.62 13.85 19.90
N LYS A 133 12.39 14.24 20.28
CA LYS A 133 12.13 15.11 21.43
C LYS A 133 11.41 14.40 22.57
N GLY A 134 10.99 13.16 22.37
CA GLY A 134 10.24 12.41 23.36
C GLY A 134 8.89 13.04 23.73
N ILE A 135 8.43 12.75 24.93
CA ILE A 135 7.13 13.15 25.48
C ILE A 135 7.35 14.07 26.68
N GLY A 136 6.90 15.32 26.58
CA GLY A 136 6.89 16.25 27.73
C GLY A 136 8.25 16.83 28.14
N HIS A 137 9.33 16.53 27.42
CA HIS A 137 10.66 17.05 27.75
C HIS A 137 10.78 18.56 27.53
N THR A 138 11.43 19.25 28.47
CA THR A 138 11.69 20.70 28.42
C THR A 138 13.16 21.05 28.39
N LYS A 139 14.04 20.11 28.72
CA LYS A 139 15.51 20.27 28.72
C LYS A 139 16.12 19.32 27.71
N PHE A 140 17.11 19.83 26.99
CA PHE A 140 17.76 19.13 25.89
C PHE A 140 19.29 19.27 25.99
N LYS A 141 19.99 18.25 25.51
CA LYS A 141 21.45 18.23 25.39
C LYS A 141 21.86 17.95 23.95
N LYS A 142 22.97 18.57 23.53
CA LYS A 142 23.59 18.28 22.23
C LYS A 142 24.42 17.01 22.33
N THR A 143 24.21 16.09 21.40
CA THR A 143 24.95 14.83 21.28
C THR A 143 25.43 14.64 19.84
N GLU A 144 26.19 13.59 19.59
CA GLU A 144 26.65 13.23 18.25
C GLU A 144 25.52 12.81 17.28
N ILE A 145 24.36 12.40 17.81
CA ILE A 145 23.17 12.06 17.02
C ILE A 145 22.16 13.23 16.94
N GLY A 146 22.58 14.42 17.36
CA GLY A 146 21.77 15.63 17.39
C GLY A 146 21.34 16.03 18.81
N GLU A 147 20.39 16.96 18.87
CA GLU A 147 19.79 17.42 20.12
C GLU A 147 18.71 16.42 20.57
N ILE A 148 18.85 15.91 21.80
CA ILE A 148 17.94 14.93 22.42
C ILE A 148 17.58 15.39 23.85
N PRO A 149 16.50 14.89 24.44
CA PRO A 149 16.18 15.15 25.85
C PRO A 149 17.35 14.86 26.79
N GLU A 150 17.48 15.65 27.85
CA GLU A 150 18.57 15.52 28.82
C GLU A 150 18.59 14.13 29.49
N GLU A 151 17.42 13.54 29.70
CA GLU A 151 17.23 12.21 30.31
C GLU A 151 17.55 11.03 29.39
N TRP A 152 17.62 11.26 28.07
CA TRP A 152 17.88 10.19 27.12
C TRP A 152 19.37 9.83 27.07
N GLU A 153 19.67 8.54 26.98
CA GLU A 153 21.04 8.06 26.78
C GLU A 153 21.32 7.85 25.28
N VAL A 154 22.59 7.85 24.91
CA VAL A 154 23.04 7.44 23.57
C VAL A 154 23.87 6.18 23.76
N LYS A 155 23.43 5.07 23.14
CA LYS A 155 24.10 3.77 23.24
C LYS A 155 24.34 3.19 21.85
N ASN A 156 25.38 2.38 21.70
CA ASN A 156 25.51 1.53 20.53
C ASN A 156 24.42 0.44 20.55
N ILE A 157 23.96 0.00 19.38
CA ILE A 157 22.95 -1.08 19.30
C ILE A 157 23.45 -2.33 20.04
N SER A 158 24.74 -2.66 19.95
CA SER A 158 25.31 -3.82 20.65
C SER A 158 25.22 -3.78 22.18
N GLU A 159 25.02 -2.60 22.78
CA GLU A 159 24.83 -2.44 24.23
C GLU A 159 23.40 -2.74 24.68
N VAL A 160 22.44 -2.76 23.76
CA VAL A 160 21.00 -2.84 24.06
C VAL A 160 20.24 -3.89 23.24
N ALA A 161 20.90 -4.50 22.25
CA ALA A 161 20.36 -5.58 21.45
C ALA A 161 21.48 -6.46 20.87
N LYS A 162 21.23 -7.76 20.80
CA LYS A 162 22.08 -8.70 20.08
C LYS A 162 21.74 -8.68 18.59
N VAL A 163 22.71 -8.34 17.75
CA VAL A 163 22.58 -8.38 16.28
C VAL A 163 22.89 -9.80 15.78
N VAL A 164 21.94 -10.39 15.06
CA VAL A 164 22.03 -11.75 14.51
C VAL A 164 21.95 -11.68 12.98
N SER A 165 22.91 -12.32 12.30
CA SER A 165 22.87 -12.49 10.85
C SER A 165 22.07 -13.74 10.51
N GLY A 166 21.26 -13.68 9.45
CA GLY A 166 20.61 -14.87 8.92
C GLY A 166 21.56 -15.79 8.16
N GLY A 167 21.11 -17.01 7.90
CA GLY A 167 21.85 -18.07 7.24
C GLY A 167 20.97 -18.82 6.25
N THR A 168 21.58 -19.31 5.16
CA THR A 168 20.87 -20.04 4.11
C THR A 168 21.31 -21.49 4.11
N PRO A 169 20.45 -22.44 4.57
CA PRO A 169 20.73 -23.86 4.41
C PRO A 169 20.94 -24.21 2.93
N SER A 170 21.73 -25.25 2.64
CA SER A 170 21.95 -25.66 1.25
C SER A 170 20.63 -26.07 0.61
N LYS A 171 20.29 -25.49 -0.54
CA LYS A 171 19.11 -25.88 -1.34
C LYS A 171 19.26 -27.26 -1.99
N GLN A 172 20.48 -27.82 -2.00
CA GLN A 172 20.75 -29.14 -2.57
C GLN A 172 20.40 -30.28 -1.60
N ILE A 173 20.23 -29.99 -0.31
CA ILE A 173 19.90 -30.99 0.71
C ILE A 173 18.39 -30.89 0.96
N SER A 174 17.61 -31.78 0.34
CA SER A 174 16.14 -31.72 0.41
C SER A 174 15.60 -31.88 1.82
N GLU A 175 16.26 -32.67 2.68
CA GLU A 175 15.95 -32.85 4.10
C GLU A 175 15.91 -31.52 4.89
N TYR A 176 16.58 -30.47 4.39
CA TYR A 176 16.54 -29.17 5.05
C TYR A 176 15.24 -28.40 4.86
N TRP A 177 14.42 -28.81 3.88
CA TRP A 177 13.25 -28.07 3.42
C TRP A 177 11.98 -28.90 3.45
N GLU A 178 12.09 -30.19 3.12
CA GLU A 178 10.96 -31.12 3.12
C GLU A 178 10.38 -31.25 4.54
N ASN A 179 9.07 -31.03 4.67
CA ASN A 179 8.37 -31.01 5.95
C ASN A 179 8.97 -30.03 6.98
N GLY A 180 9.54 -28.92 6.51
CA GLY A 180 10.01 -27.83 7.37
C GLY A 180 8.90 -27.28 8.26
N THR A 181 9.22 -27.05 9.54
CA THR A 181 8.29 -26.54 10.56
C THR A 181 8.70 -25.18 11.11
N ILE A 182 9.93 -24.73 10.83
CA ILE A 182 10.48 -23.47 11.32
C ILE A 182 10.37 -22.43 10.20
N PRO A 183 9.60 -21.34 10.38
CA PRO A 183 9.55 -20.26 9.42
C PRO A 183 10.94 -19.70 9.11
N TRP A 184 11.25 -19.50 7.82
CA TRP A 184 12.53 -18.98 7.35
C TRP A 184 12.30 -17.75 6.48
N ALA A 185 12.44 -16.56 7.08
CA ALA A 185 12.10 -15.29 6.42
C ALA A 185 13.22 -14.77 5.53
N THR A 186 12.81 -14.26 4.37
CA THR A 186 13.65 -13.61 3.38
C THR A 186 13.28 -12.12 3.25
N PRO A 187 14.08 -11.29 2.53
CA PRO A 187 13.71 -9.92 2.27
C PRO A 187 12.37 -9.80 1.54
N THR A 188 12.00 -10.78 0.71
CA THR A 188 10.69 -10.82 0.04
C THR A 188 9.56 -10.97 1.06
N ASP A 189 9.69 -11.86 2.04
CA ASP A 189 8.68 -12.03 3.09
C ASP A 189 8.50 -10.73 3.91
N ILE A 190 9.60 -10.01 4.19
CA ILE A 190 9.54 -8.75 4.94
C ILE A 190 8.95 -7.61 4.09
N THR A 191 9.36 -7.50 2.82
CA THR A 191 8.93 -6.40 1.93
C THR A 191 7.52 -6.57 1.39
N SER A 192 7.02 -7.80 1.29
CA SER A 192 5.62 -8.08 0.91
C SER A 192 4.67 -8.09 2.11
N ASN A 193 5.19 -7.94 3.33
CA ASN A 193 4.36 -7.87 4.53
C ASN A 193 3.97 -6.41 4.82
N ASP A 194 2.69 -6.09 4.59
CA ASP A 194 2.13 -4.78 4.93
C ASP A 194 1.92 -4.59 6.45
N ASN A 195 2.17 -5.61 7.26
CA ASN A 195 1.98 -5.59 8.71
C ASN A 195 3.28 -5.40 9.49
N LYS A 196 3.16 -4.80 10.68
CA LYS A 196 4.26 -4.68 11.65
C LYS A 196 4.79 -6.05 12.11
N TYR A 197 3.93 -7.06 12.19
CA TYR A 197 4.25 -8.39 12.70
C TYR A 197 4.29 -9.43 11.60
N ILE A 198 5.11 -10.49 11.78
CA ILE A 198 5.20 -11.64 10.87
C ILE A 198 5.13 -12.96 11.65
N SER A 199 4.29 -13.88 11.19
CA SER A 199 4.14 -15.23 11.76
C SER A 199 4.44 -16.35 10.76
N THR A 200 4.35 -16.06 9.46
CA THR A 200 4.46 -17.04 8.38
C THR A 200 5.40 -16.56 7.30
N THR A 201 6.02 -17.50 6.60
CA THR A 201 6.99 -17.23 5.53
C THR A 201 6.71 -18.16 4.35
N GLN A 202 7.16 -17.79 3.15
CA GLN A 202 6.99 -18.61 1.94
C GLN A 202 7.69 -19.96 2.01
N SER A 203 8.77 -20.05 2.78
CA SER A 203 9.53 -21.29 2.99
C SER A 203 9.76 -21.53 4.47
N MET A 204 9.83 -22.80 4.84
CA MET A 204 10.17 -23.26 6.18
C MET A 204 11.37 -24.21 6.10
N ILE A 205 12.14 -24.28 7.18
CA ILE A 205 13.29 -25.17 7.31
C ILE A 205 13.05 -26.20 8.40
N THR A 206 13.78 -27.32 8.34
CA THR A 206 13.72 -28.36 9.37
C THR A 206 14.67 -28.07 10.53
N GLU A 207 14.47 -28.76 11.66
CA GLU A 207 15.44 -28.78 12.78
C GLU A 207 16.84 -29.26 12.32
N SER A 208 16.89 -30.19 11.37
CA SER A 208 18.14 -30.66 10.76
C SER A 208 18.87 -29.53 10.03
N ALA A 209 18.14 -28.71 9.27
CA ALA A 209 18.68 -27.53 8.60
C ALA A 209 19.24 -26.51 9.62
N LEU A 210 18.50 -26.26 10.70
CA LEU A 210 18.91 -25.31 11.73
C LEU A 210 20.21 -25.75 12.41
N ARG A 211 20.34 -27.04 12.75
CA ARG A 211 21.53 -27.58 13.45
C ARG A 211 22.76 -27.70 12.55
N ASN A 212 22.56 -27.95 11.26
CA ASN A 212 23.64 -28.27 10.32
C ASN A 212 23.95 -27.15 9.31
N SER A 213 23.46 -25.92 9.55
CA SER A 213 23.75 -24.76 8.71
C SER A 213 24.09 -23.52 9.54
N SER A 214 24.32 -22.40 8.87
CA SER A 214 24.53 -21.10 9.51
C SER A 214 23.24 -20.39 9.93
N ALA A 215 22.07 -21.02 9.76
CA ALA A 215 20.80 -20.46 10.19
C ALA A 215 20.75 -20.31 11.72
N ASN A 216 20.13 -19.24 12.20
CA ASN A 216 19.95 -18.97 13.62
C ASN A 216 18.45 -18.92 13.93
N LEU A 217 18.04 -19.55 15.04
CA LEU A 217 16.68 -19.46 15.53
C LEU A 217 16.52 -18.20 16.39
N LEU A 218 15.64 -17.31 15.97
CA LEU A 218 15.33 -16.07 16.67
C LEU A 218 14.15 -16.29 17.61
N PRO A 219 14.19 -15.77 18.84
CA PRO A 219 13.06 -15.80 19.75
C PRO A 219 11.94 -14.89 19.24
N VAL A 220 10.72 -15.10 19.75
CA VAL A 220 9.57 -14.21 19.53
C VAL A 220 9.93 -12.79 19.95
N GLY A 221 9.47 -11.80 19.18
CA GLY A 221 9.68 -10.38 19.46
C GLY A 221 10.98 -9.81 18.91
N SER A 222 11.76 -10.58 18.16
CA SER A 222 12.96 -10.06 17.48
C SER A 222 12.55 -9.13 16.33
N VAL A 223 13.26 -8.02 16.18
CA VAL A 223 13.05 -7.09 15.06
C VAL A 223 13.87 -7.59 13.87
N LEU A 224 13.20 -7.94 12.76
CA LEU A 224 13.83 -8.40 11.53
C LEU A 224 13.94 -7.22 10.57
N MET A 225 15.11 -6.98 10.01
CA MET A 225 15.32 -5.89 9.04
C MET A 225 16.06 -6.39 7.81
N THR A 226 15.56 -6.02 6.63
CA THR A 226 16.27 -6.26 5.38
C THR A 226 17.55 -5.42 5.37
N SER A 227 18.66 -6.09 5.08
CA SER A 227 20.01 -5.54 5.18
C SER A 227 20.75 -5.48 3.85
N ARG A 228 20.20 -6.12 2.80
CA ARG A 228 20.78 -6.19 1.46
C ARG A 228 19.76 -5.78 0.41
N ALA A 229 20.23 -5.11 -0.65
CA ALA A 229 19.45 -4.60 -1.79
C ALA A 229 18.48 -3.47 -1.40
N THR A 230 17.46 -3.77 -0.59
CA THR A 230 16.57 -2.75 0.00
C THR A 230 16.80 -2.74 1.50
N ILE A 231 17.48 -1.72 2.02
CA ILE A 231 17.83 -1.62 3.45
C ILE A 231 16.73 -0.87 4.20
N GLY A 232 16.28 -1.42 5.34
CA GLY A 232 15.34 -0.74 6.24
C GLY A 232 13.94 -1.33 6.39
N PRO A 233 13.30 -1.94 5.35
CA PRO A 233 12.09 -2.72 5.55
C PRO A 233 12.23 -3.73 6.70
N ARG A 234 11.19 -3.83 7.53
CA ARG A 234 11.30 -4.53 8.81
C ARG A 234 9.95 -5.00 9.33
N CYS A 235 9.99 -6.00 10.20
CA CYS A 235 8.85 -6.54 10.92
C CYS A 235 9.31 -7.15 12.25
N ILE A 236 8.36 -7.57 13.09
CA ILE A 236 8.60 -8.24 14.37
C ILE A 236 8.04 -9.66 14.29
N ASN A 237 8.85 -10.68 14.57
CA ASN A 237 8.36 -12.06 14.51
C ASN A 237 7.50 -12.41 15.73
N THR A 238 6.35 -13.05 15.50
CA THR A 238 5.42 -13.49 16.57
C THR A 238 5.54 -14.97 16.91
N VAL A 239 6.38 -15.70 16.17
CA VAL A 239 6.75 -17.10 16.40
C VAL A 239 8.28 -17.24 16.28
N PRO A 240 8.92 -18.25 16.91
CA PRO A 240 10.33 -18.53 16.67
C PRO A 240 10.60 -18.71 15.17
N MET A 241 11.63 -18.04 14.66
CA MET A 241 11.84 -17.87 13.21
C MET A 241 13.32 -17.80 12.88
N ALA A 242 13.72 -18.37 11.75
CA ALA A 242 15.04 -18.18 11.17
C ALA A 242 14.98 -17.18 10.00
N THR A 243 16.12 -16.64 9.58
CA THR A 243 16.18 -15.69 8.46
C THR A 243 17.31 -16.03 7.50
N ASN A 244 17.21 -15.55 6.26
CA ASN A 244 18.28 -15.69 5.28
C ASN A 244 19.37 -14.61 5.45
N GLN A 245 20.47 -14.74 4.71
CA GLN A 245 21.62 -13.81 4.77
C GLN A 245 21.28 -12.33 4.47
N GLY A 246 20.18 -12.07 3.75
CA GLY A 246 19.73 -10.73 3.38
C GLY A 246 19.05 -9.98 4.53
N VAL A 247 18.83 -10.63 5.67
CA VAL A 247 18.19 -10.07 6.86
C VAL A 247 19.20 -9.99 8.00
N LYS A 248 19.16 -8.89 8.75
CA LYS A 248 19.79 -8.77 10.08
C LYS A 248 18.68 -8.60 11.10
N SER A 249 18.82 -9.27 12.23
CA SER A 249 17.80 -9.31 13.27
C SER A 249 18.35 -8.77 14.58
N PHE A 250 17.48 -8.12 15.34
CA PHE A 250 17.81 -7.52 16.63
C PHE A 250 17.00 -8.23 17.72
N ILE A 251 17.71 -8.92 18.62
CA ILE A 251 17.13 -9.46 19.85
C ILE A 251 17.38 -8.40 20.93
N CYS A 252 16.34 -7.63 21.25
CA CYS A 252 16.45 -6.49 22.17
C CYS A 252 16.57 -6.98 23.62
N ASP A 253 17.37 -6.28 24.43
CA ASP A 253 17.33 -6.43 25.88
C ASP A 253 16.03 -5.79 26.39
N PRO A 254 15.07 -6.56 26.94
CA PRO A 254 13.75 -6.05 27.30
C PRO A 254 13.78 -5.02 28.42
N ASP A 255 14.84 -4.99 29.24
CA ASP A 255 14.96 -4.04 30.36
C ASP A 255 15.47 -2.66 29.88
N VAL A 256 16.05 -2.60 28.68
CA VAL A 256 16.71 -1.40 28.16
C VAL A 256 16.12 -0.90 26.83
N LEU A 257 15.65 -1.80 25.97
CA LEU A 257 15.16 -1.47 24.64
C LEU A 257 13.86 -2.21 24.30
N HIS A 258 12.78 -1.45 24.18
CA HIS A 258 11.50 -1.96 23.72
C HIS A 258 11.54 -2.24 22.21
N ASN A 259 11.21 -3.45 21.79
CA ASN A 259 11.33 -3.90 20.39
C ASN A 259 10.47 -3.08 19.42
N GLU A 260 9.24 -2.68 19.80
CA GLU A 260 8.41 -1.83 18.95
C GLU A 260 8.92 -0.40 18.85
N TYR A 261 9.59 0.10 19.88
CA TYR A 261 10.27 1.38 19.79
C TYR A 261 11.42 1.29 18.78
N LEU A 262 12.25 0.23 18.85
CA LEU A 262 13.27 -0.02 17.84
C LEU A 262 12.66 -0.16 16.44
N TYR A 263 11.53 -0.85 16.31
CA TYR A 263 10.78 -0.91 15.06
C TYR A 263 10.49 0.50 14.55
N TYR A 264 9.89 1.41 15.31
CA TYR A 264 9.65 2.76 14.79
C TYR A 264 10.93 3.56 14.54
N LEU A 265 11.92 3.41 15.42
CA LEU A 265 13.19 4.11 15.33
C LEU A 265 13.94 3.79 14.03
N ILE A 266 13.94 2.53 13.59
CA ILE A 266 14.59 2.12 12.33
C ILE A 266 14.08 2.95 11.14
N ASP A 267 12.80 3.32 11.08
CA ASP A 267 12.30 4.14 9.97
C ASP A 267 12.94 5.54 9.93
N LYS A 268 13.20 6.10 11.11
CA LYS A 268 13.85 7.40 11.27
C LYS A 268 15.32 7.34 10.87
N ILE A 269 16.01 6.24 11.18
CA ILE A 269 17.46 6.11 11.00
C ILE A 269 17.86 5.31 9.74
N LYS A 270 16.92 4.76 8.97
CA LYS A 270 17.21 3.92 7.79
C LYS A 270 18.11 4.61 6.76
N ASP A 271 17.97 5.92 6.56
CA ASP A 271 18.79 6.65 5.61
C ASP A 271 20.26 6.69 6.06
N GLN A 272 20.50 6.70 7.37
CA GLN A 272 21.84 6.58 7.94
C GLN A 272 22.39 5.16 7.79
N PHE A 273 21.54 4.13 7.91
CA PHE A 273 21.93 2.76 7.60
C PHE A 273 22.32 2.59 6.13
N ILE A 274 21.57 3.20 5.20
CA ILE A 274 21.88 3.19 3.77
C ILE A 274 23.22 3.89 3.51
N ALA A 275 23.48 5.02 4.19
CA ALA A 275 24.74 5.75 4.05
C ALA A 275 25.97 4.95 4.56
N LEU A 276 25.77 4.07 5.54
CA LEU A 276 26.81 3.16 6.06
C LEU A 276 26.92 1.85 5.28
N ALA A 277 26.00 1.61 4.35
CA ALA A 277 26.01 0.40 3.54
C ALA A 277 27.17 0.42 2.53
N SER A 278 27.68 -0.76 2.21
CA SER A 278 28.80 -0.94 1.29
C SER A 278 28.45 -1.97 0.22
N GLY A 279 29.15 -1.92 -0.93
CA GLY A 279 28.93 -2.81 -2.07
C GLY A 279 28.69 -2.06 -3.37
N SER A 280 29.11 -2.65 -4.50
CA SER A 280 28.96 -2.06 -5.84
C SER A 280 27.61 -2.41 -6.49
N THR A 281 27.25 -3.70 -6.50
CA THR A 281 26.03 -4.21 -7.18
C THR A 281 24.82 -4.24 -6.27
N PHE A 282 25.01 -4.62 -5.01
CA PHE A 282 23.98 -4.57 -3.98
C PHE A 282 24.56 -3.93 -2.73
N LEU A 283 23.93 -2.86 -2.26
CA LEU A 283 24.24 -2.28 -0.97
C LEU A 283 23.87 -3.26 0.13
N GLU A 284 24.79 -3.45 1.09
CA GLU A 284 24.53 -4.19 2.31
C GLU A 284 25.12 -3.46 3.52
N ILE A 285 24.34 -3.38 4.59
CA ILE A 285 24.83 -2.93 5.89
C ILE A 285 25.40 -4.13 6.67
N SER A 286 26.66 -4.02 7.07
CA SER A 286 27.34 -5.09 7.79
C SER A 286 26.83 -5.22 9.23
N LYS A 287 26.95 -6.42 9.80
CA LYS A 287 26.64 -6.66 11.22
C LYS A 287 27.44 -5.73 12.14
N SER A 288 28.73 -5.56 11.88
CA SER A 288 29.60 -4.69 12.69
C SER A 288 29.21 -3.22 12.59
N ALA A 289 28.78 -2.74 11.42
CA ALA A 289 28.27 -1.38 11.28
C ALA A 289 27.00 -1.16 12.10
N LEU A 290 26.09 -2.14 12.11
CA LEU A 290 24.89 -2.10 12.96
C LEU A 290 25.25 -2.14 14.46
N GLU A 291 26.14 -3.03 14.89
CA GLU A 291 26.53 -3.18 16.30
C GLU A 291 27.13 -1.90 16.89
N ASN A 292 27.86 -1.12 16.08
CA ASN A 292 28.49 0.14 16.48
C ASN A 292 27.63 1.38 16.16
N PHE A 293 26.43 1.19 15.61
CA PHE A 293 25.54 2.31 15.32
C PHE A 293 24.95 2.84 16.61
N LYS A 294 24.94 4.17 16.77
CA LYS A 294 24.44 4.83 17.99
C LYS A 294 22.99 5.22 17.86
N ILE A 295 22.20 4.88 18.87
CA ILE A 295 20.77 5.18 18.94
C ILE A 295 20.40 5.93 20.23
N PRO A 296 19.35 6.77 20.19
CA PRO A 296 18.76 7.32 21.40
C PRO A 296 18.01 6.23 22.17
N VAL A 297 18.28 6.14 23.47
CA VAL A 297 17.66 5.21 24.40
C VAL A 297 16.94 6.01 25.50
N PRO A 298 15.64 6.30 25.32
CA PRO A 298 14.79 6.88 26.37
C PRO A 298 14.63 5.92 27.56
N PRO A 299 14.10 6.38 28.71
CA PRO A 299 13.55 5.48 29.73
C PRO A 299 12.57 4.47 29.12
N ILE A 300 12.60 3.22 29.59
CA ILE A 300 11.83 2.12 28.99
C ILE A 300 10.32 2.41 28.90
N GLU A 301 9.76 3.07 29.92
CA GLU A 301 8.35 3.46 29.95
C GLU A 301 8.00 4.46 28.83
N GLU A 302 8.90 5.41 28.56
CA GLU A 302 8.72 6.38 27.47
C GLU A 302 8.82 5.68 26.11
N GLN A 303 9.70 4.68 25.96
CA GLN A 303 9.77 3.88 24.73
C GLN A 303 8.46 3.15 24.45
N ILE A 304 7.87 2.55 25.48
CA ILE A 304 6.56 1.86 25.40
C ILE A 304 5.47 2.85 25.01
N GLU A 305 5.44 4.03 25.63
CA GLU A 305 4.44 5.06 25.34
C GLU A 305 4.57 5.59 23.90
N ILE A 306 5.79 5.89 23.44
CA ILE A 306 6.05 6.31 22.06
C ILE A 306 5.58 5.22 21.08
N ALA A 307 5.96 3.96 21.34
CA ALA A 307 5.57 2.84 20.48
C ALA A 307 4.05 2.67 20.42
N LYS A 308 3.35 2.81 21.57
CA LYS A 308 1.89 2.75 21.66
C LYS A 308 1.19 3.87 20.91
N ILE A 309 1.70 5.10 20.99
CA ILE A 309 1.15 6.23 20.24
C ILE A 309 1.27 5.95 18.74
N LEU A 310 2.46 5.54 18.28
CA LEU A 310 2.70 5.27 16.86
C LEU A 310 1.92 4.04 16.36
N SER A 311 1.76 3.01 17.19
CA SER A 311 0.97 1.82 16.85
C SER A 311 -0.50 2.15 16.68
N SER A 312 -1.07 3.01 17.54
CA SER A 312 -2.48 3.42 17.42
C SER A 312 -2.77 4.13 16.09
N VAL A 313 -1.80 4.88 15.57
CA VAL A 313 -1.91 5.55 14.27
C VAL A 313 -1.84 4.53 13.13
N ASP A 314 -0.97 3.54 13.23
CA ASP A 314 -0.88 2.44 12.26
C ASP A 314 -2.13 1.58 12.22
N GLU A 315 -2.70 1.24 13.39
CA GLU A 315 -3.96 0.50 13.50
C GLU A 315 -5.10 1.26 12.82
N LYS A 316 -5.24 2.56 13.09
CA LYS A 316 -6.23 3.40 12.43
C LYS A 316 -6.04 3.44 10.91
N MET A 317 -4.80 3.58 10.45
CA MET A 317 -4.48 3.58 9.03
C MET A 317 -4.81 2.24 8.37
N SER A 318 -4.54 1.12 9.04
CA SER A 318 -4.87 -0.23 8.56
C SER A 318 -6.39 -0.41 8.39
N VAL A 319 -7.18 0.02 9.38
CA VAL A 319 -8.65 -0.03 9.31
C VAL A 319 -9.19 0.74 8.10
N GLU A 320 -8.67 1.95 7.83
CA GLU A 320 -9.11 2.74 6.68
C GLU A 320 -8.67 2.12 5.34
N LYS A 321 -7.49 1.47 5.28
CA LYS A 321 -7.06 0.72 4.08
C LYS A 321 -7.99 -0.45 3.78
N VAL A 322 -8.34 -1.26 4.78
CA VAL A 322 -9.29 -2.37 4.62
C VAL A 322 -10.68 -1.87 4.21
N LYS A 323 -11.13 -0.74 4.78
CA LYS A 323 -12.39 -0.10 4.39
C LYS A 323 -12.37 0.38 2.95
N LYS A 324 -11.27 0.99 2.48
CA LYS A 324 -11.09 1.39 1.08
C LYS A 324 -11.22 0.19 0.14
N GLU A 325 -10.52 -0.91 0.44
CA GLU A 325 -10.61 -2.14 -0.37
C GLU A 325 -12.04 -2.68 -0.41
N SER A 326 -12.73 -2.69 0.73
CA SER A 326 -14.13 -3.11 0.83
C SER A 326 -15.05 -2.24 -0.02
N LEU A 327 -14.87 -0.91 0.00
CA LEU A 327 -15.64 0.02 -0.83
C LEU A 327 -15.37 -0.19 -2.32
N GLN A 328 -14.13 -0.49 -2.72
CA GLN A 328 -13.79 -0.80 -4.11
C GLN A 328 -14.45 -2.10 -4.59
N ILE A 329 -14.51 -3.13 -3.74
CA ILE A 329 -15.23 -4.38 -4.02
C ILE A 329 -16.73 -4.11 -4.17
N ILE A 330 -17.32 -3.35 -3.23
CA ILE A 330 -18.73 -2.94 -3.28
C ILE A 330 -19.03 -2.19 -4.57
N LYS A 331 -18.21 -1.21 -4.93
CA LYS A 331 -18.34 -0.45 -6.19
C LYS A 331 -18.37 -1.38 -7.39
N LYS A 332 -17.41 -2.31 -7.49
CA LYS A 332 -17.35 -3.28 -8.59
C LYS A 332 -18.62 -4.14 -8.66
N GLY A 333 -19.12 -4.59 -7.52
CA GLY A 333 -20.37 -5.35 -7.41
C GLY A 333 -21.60 -4.54 -7.83
N LEU A 334 -21.72 -3.30 -7.39
CA LEU A 334 -22.82 -2.39 -7.74
C LEU A 334 -22.80 -2.04 -9.23
N MET A 335 -21.62 -1.73 -9.79
CA MET A 335 -21.47 -1.48 -11.23
C MET A 335 -21.97 -2.68 -12.03
N HIS A 336 -21.61 -3.90 -11.65
CA HIS A 336 -22.09 -5.11 -12.31
C HIS A 336 -23.61 -5.27 -12.19
N SER A 337 -24.18 -5.13 -11.00
CA SER A 337 -25.61 -5.37 -10.75
C SER A 337 -26.52 -4.31 -11.38
N LEU A 338 -26.16 -3.03 -11.27
CA LEU A 338 -26.99 -1.90 -11.67
C LEU A 338 -26.84 -1.62 -13.17
N LEU A 339 -25.62 -1.63 -13.72
CA LEU A 339 -25.39 -1.28 -15.12
C LEU A 339 -25.78 -2.40 -16.10
N THR A 340 -25.94 -3.64 -15.63
CA THR A 340 -26.54 -4.74 -16.43
C THR A 340 -28.06 -4.78 -16.37
N GLY A 341 -28.68 -4.05 -15.42
CA GLY A 341 -30.10 -4.19 -15.11
C GLY A 341 -30.47 -5.50 -14.40
N LYS A 342 -29.50 -6.29 -13.91
CA LYS A 342 -29.75 -7.46 -13.04
C LYS A 342 -30.52 -7.07 -11.79
N VAL A 343 -30.22 -5.90 -11.24
CA VAL A 343 -30.99 -5.27 -10.18
C VAL A 343 -31.50 -3.94 -10.72
N ARG A 344 -32.83 -3.80 -10.78
CA ARG A 344 -33.48 -2.53 -11.13
C ARG A 344 -33.68 -1.71 -9.87
N VAL A 345 -33.47 -0.41 -9.96
CA VAL A 345 -33.66 0.47 -8.80
C VAL A 345 -35.11 0.95 -8.78
N LYS A 346 -35.81 0.74 -7.66
CA LYS A 346 -37.12 1.35 -7.45
C LYS A 346 -36.95 2.85 -7.46
N VAL A 347 -37.58 3.53 -8.39
CA VAL A 347 -37.71 4.99 -8.40
C VAL A 347 -39.08 5.28 -7.80
N ASP A 348 -39.10 6.09 -6.75
CA ASP A 348 -40.37 6.60 -6.25
C ASP A 348 -40.92 7.52 -7.34
N ASP A 349 -42.16 7.30 -7.76
CA ASP A 349 -42.82 8.19 -8.71
C ASP A 349 -42.95 9.55 -8.03
N GLU A 350 -42.04 10.48 -8.35
CA GLU A 350 -42.29 11.88 -8.05
C GLU A 350 -43.56 12.27 -8.81
N VAL A 351 -44.61 12.51 -8.03
CA VAL A 351 -45.91 13.01 -8.46
C VAL A 351 -45.67 14.16 -9.43
N VAL A 352 -45.98 13.93 -10.70
CA VAL A 352 -46.12 14.98 -11.69
C VAL A 352 -47.32 15.83 -11.25
N SER A 353 -47.06 16.87 -10.45
CA SER A 353 -48.03 17.93 -10.24
C SER A 353 -48.05 18.78 -11.51
N SER A 354 -49.14 18.59 -12.25
CA SER A 354 -49.64 19.29 -13.44
C SER A 354 -49.39 20.80 -13.49
#